data_AF-A0A816GRQ2-F1
#
_entry.id   AF-A0A816GRQ2-F1
#
_cell.length_a   1.000
_cell.length_b   1.000
_cell.length_c   1.000
_cell.angle_alpha   90.00
_cell.angle_beta   90.00
_cell.angle_gamma   90.00
#
_symmetry.space_group_name_H-M   'P 1'
#
loop_
_entity.id
_entity.type
_entity.pdbx_description
1 polymer ?
#
loop_
_entity_poly.entity_id
_entity_poly.type
_entity_poly.pdbx_seq_one_letter_code
_entity_poly.pdbx_strand_id
1 'polypeptide(L)'
;MKLLNDNKQFSKTLQLFEKYRKDNSENLSSLTITQVLKACAHLKDIQCGKIIHDRVSSRIKDDPYILTALIQMYMYCGDVTSAERLIEKSMTKDTPMYTAIMKGYTFDL
;
A
#
# COMPACT_ATOMS: atom_id res chain seq x y z
N MET A 1 -20.82 5.79 -12.44
CA MET A 1 -19.54 5.90 -13.16
C MET A 1 -18.30 5.50 -12.34
N LYS A 2 -18.31 5.52 -10.99
CA LYS A 2 -17.19 5.05 -10.12
C LYS A 2 -16.82 3.56 -10.36
N LEU A 3 -17.81 2.67 -10.41
CA LEU A 3 -17.61 1.21 -10.62
C LEU A 3 -16.81 0.82 -11.89
N LEU A 4 -17.00 1.52 -13.00
CA LEU A 4 -16.32 1.20 -14.27
C LEU A 4 -14.84 1.64 -14.24
N ASN A 5 -14.56 2.72 -13.51
CA ASN A 5 -13.21 3.23 -13.33
C ASN A 5 -12.40 2.33 -12.38
N ASP A 6 -13.05 1.86 -11.31
CA ASP A 6 -12.46 0.92 -10.37
C ASP A 6 -12.11 -0.39 -11.12
N ASN A 7 -13.02 -0.94 -11.92
CA ASN A 7 -12.78 -2.14 -12.73
C ASN A 7 -11.64 -2.03 -13.76
N LYS A 8 -11.50 -0.88 -14.44
CA LYS A 8 -10.36 -0.64 -15.34
C LYS A 8 -9.04 -0.51 -14.58
N GLN A 9 -9.06 0.14 -13.42
CA GLN A 9 -7.88 0.24 -12.58
C GLN A 9 -7.50 -1.11 -11.97
N PHE A 10 -8.46 -1.97 -11.62
CA PHE A 10 -8.19 -3.34 -11.13
C PHE A 10 -7.53 -4.21 -12.19
N SER A 11 -8.01 -4.21 -13.42
CA SER A 11 -7.37 -4.93 -14.54
C SER A 11 -5.91 -4.48 -14.75
N LYS A 12 -5.69 -3.17 -14.77
CA LYS A 12 -4.35 -2.59 -14.91
C LYS A 12 -3.46 -2.93 -13.71
N THR A 13 -4.02 -2.92 -12.51
CA THR A 13 -3.28 -3.25 -11.29
C THR A 13 -2.93 -4.73 -11.21
N LEU A 14 -3.82 -5.62 -11.63
CA LEU A 14 -3.56 -7.06 -11.75
C LEU A 14 -2.50 -7.34 -12.82
N GLN A 15 -2.52 -6.63 -13.96
CA GLN A 15 -1.47 -6.73 -14.97
C GLN A 15 -0.12 -6.22 -14.43
N LEU A 16 -0.11 -5.12 -13.68
CA LEU A 16 1.09 -4.61 -13.01
C LEU A 16 1.59 -5.58 -11.94
N PHE A 17 0.69 -6.24 -11.21
CA PHE A 17 1.03 -7.26 -10.23
C PHE A 17 1.59 -8.53 -10.87
N GLU A 18 1.01 -9.02 -11.97
CA GLU A 18 1.55 -10.16 -12.72
C GLU A 18 2.91 -9.84 -13.34
N LYS A 19 3.08 -8.60 -13.84
CA LYS A 19 4.39 -8.11 -14.28
C LYS A 19 5.39 -8.05 -13.13
N TYR A 20 4.96 -7.56 -11.97
CA TYR A 20 5.77 -7.53 -10.74
C TYR A 20 6.16 -8.94 -10.26
N ARG A 21 5.27 -9.93 -10.43
CA ARG A 21 5.54 -11.32 -10.10
C ARG A 21 6.56 -11.96 -11.05
N LYS A 22 6.58 -11.57 -12.33
CA LYS A 22 7.47 -12.11 -13.35
C LYS A 22 8.85 -11.46 -13.42
N ASP A 23 8.95 -10.14 -13.27
CA ASP A 23 10.19 -9.43 -13.61
C ASP A 23 11.24 -9.39 -12.47
N ASN A 24 10.95 -9.84 -11.25
CA ASN A 24 11.82 -9.66 -10.06
C ASN A 24 12.39 -8.24 -9.92
N SER A 25 11.73 -7.24 -10.54
CA SER A 25 12.35 -5.93 -10.75
C SER A 25 12.22 -5.10 -9.49
N GLU A 26 13.36 -4.81 -8.86
CA GLU A 26 13.48 -3.97 -7.66
C GLU A 26 13.12 -2.49 -7.92
N ASN A 27 12.94 -2.10 -9.20
CA ASN A 27 12.78 -0.72 -9.65
C ASN A 27 11.33 -0.26 -9.90
N LEU A 28 10.34 -0.78 -9.15
CA LEU A 28 8.99 -0.22 -9.24
C LEU A 28 8.91 1.18 -8.61
N SER A 29 8.20 2.09 -9.28
CA SER A 29 7.87 3.39 -8.70
C SER A 29 6.89 3.25 -7.52
N SER A 30 6.98 4.18 -6.57
CA SER A 30 6.10 4.26 -5.40
C SER A 30 4.62 4.32 -5.75
N LEU A 31 4.30 4.97 -6.87
CA LEU A 31 2.95 5.02 -7.44
C LEU A 31 2.44 3.62 -7.81
N THR A 32 3.28 2.82 -8.48
CA THR A 32 2.91 1.46 -8.90
C THR A 32 2.67 0.57 -7.67
N ILE A 33 3.57 0.62 -6.69
CA ILE A 33 3.46 -0.13 -5.43
C ILE A 33 2.17 0.25 -4.69
N THR A 34 1.88 1.55 -4.59
CA THR A 34 0.66 2.06 -3.96
C THR A 34 -0.61 1.56 -4.65
N GLN A 35 -0.62 1.55 -5.99
CA GLN A 35 -1.76 1.01 -6.76
C GLN A 35 -1.98 -0.48 -6.47
N VAL A 36 -0.90 -1.27 -6.48
CA VAL A 36 -0.96 -2.71 -6.18
C VAL A 36 -1.49 -2.95 -4.76
N LEU A 37 -0.99 -2.23 -3.76
CA LEU A 37 -1.46 -2.35 -2.39
C LEU A 37 -2.94 -1.98 -2.24
N LYS A 38 -3.40 -0.92 -2.93
CA LYS A 38 -4.83 -0.57 -2.97
C LYS A 38 -5.68 -1.70 -3.56
N ALA A 39 -5.22 -2.37 -4.62
CA ALA A 39 -5.93 -3.52 -5.16
C ALA A 39 -5.93 -4.71 -4.19
N CYS A 40 -4.80 -5.07 -3.57
CA CYS A 40 -4.79 -6.14 -2.55
C CYS A 40 -5.81 -5.80 -1.43
N ALA A 41 -5.89 -4.53 -1.01
CA ALA A 41 -6.83 -4.05 0.02
C ALA A 41 -8.31 -4.18 -0.39
N HIS A 42 -8.63 -3.84 -1.65
CA HIS A 42 -10.00 -3.94 -2.18
C HIS A 42 -10.43 -5.39 -2.37
N LEU A 43 -9.50 -6.24 -2.82
CA LEU A 43 -9.72 -7.68 -3.02
C LEU A 43 -9.65 -8.47 -1.70
N LYS A 44 -9.31 -7.83 -0.58
CA LYS A 44 -9.03 -8.47 0.71
C LYS A 44 -7.94 -9.56 0.61
N ASP A 45 -7.01 -9.43 -0.33
CA ASP A 45 -5.92 -10.38 -0.54
C ASP A 45 -4.71 -10.00 0.33
N ILE A 46 -4.73 -10.48 1.57
CA ILE A 46 -3.66 -10.25 2.53
C ILE A 46 -2.33 -10.90 2.09
N GLN A 47 -2.37 -11.99 1.31
CA GLN A 47 -1.15 -12.69 0.90
C GLN A 47 -0.39 -11.88 -0.16
N CYS A 48 -1.11 -11.34 -1.15
CA CYS A 48 -0.62 -10.33 -2.08
C CYS A 48 0.06 -9.17 -1.33
N GLY A 49 -0.63 -8.62 -0.33
CA GLY A 49 -0.12 -7.52 0.49
C GLY A 49 1.18 -7.84 1.22
N LYS A 50 1.29 -9.03 1.82
CA LYS A 50 2.51 -9.48 2.53
C LYS A 50 3.69 -9.67 1.60
N ILE A 51 3.49 -10.27 0.43
CA ILE A 51 4.55 -10.42 -0.58
C ILE A 51 5.10 -9.05 -1.00
N ILE A 52 4.21 -8.07 -1.19
CA ILE A 52 4.61 -6.70 -1.55
C ILE A 52 5.37 -6.05 -0.38
N HIS A 53 4.86 -6.16 0.85
CA HIS A 53 5.52 -5.63 2.04
C HIS A 53 6.98 -6.13 2.13
N ASP A 54 7.20 -7.44 2.05
CA ASP A 54 8.53 -8.02 2.18
C ASP A 54 9.50 -7.44 1.14
N ARG A 55 9.05 -7.31 -0.10
CA ARG A 55 9.84 -6.77 -1.21
C ARG A 55 10.13 -5.27 -1.12
N VAL A 56 9.28 -4.49 -0.47
CA VAL A 56 9.47 -3.03 -0.33
C VAL A 56 9.97 -2.63 1.06
N SER A 57 10.25 -3.59 1.94
CA SER A 57 10.60 -3.40 3.35
C SER A 57 11.74 -2.39 3.58
N SER A 58 12.75 -2.40 2.73
CA SER A 58 13.88 -1.45 2.78
C SER A 58 13.48 -0.02 2.43
N ARG A 59 12.43 0.18 1.63
CA ARG A 59 11.97 1.48 1.12
C ARG A 59 10.93 2.15 1.99
N ILE A 60 10.30 1.41 2.90
CA ILE A 60 9.22 1.92 3.78
C ILE A 60 9.67 3.16 4.57
N LYS A 61 10.94 3.18 5.00
CA LYS A 61 11.50 4.28 5.81
C LYS A 61 11.66 5.58 5.04
N ASP A 62 11.88 5.50 3.74
CA ASP A 62 12.22 6.64 2.88
C ASP A 62 11.04 7.05 1.99
N ASP A 63 9.93 6.30 2.04
CA ASP A 63 8.76 6.50 1.19
C ASP A 63 7.45 6.48 2.00
N PRO A 64 6.96 7.66 2.43
CA PRO A 64 5.74 7.76 3.22
C PRO A 64 4.48 7.32 2.46
N TYR A 65 4.51 7.35 1.12
CA TYR A 65 3.38 6.89 0.31
C TYR A 65 3.26 5.36 0.36
N ILE A 66 4.39 4.64 0.26
CA ILE A 66 4.41 3.18 0.42
C ILE A 66 3.99 2.78 1.83
N LEU A 67 4.52 3.46 2.87
CA LEU A 67 4.13 3.21 4.27
C LEU A 67 2.62 3.37 4.47
N THR A 68 2.07 4.49 3.99
CA THR A 68 0.64 4.81 4.01
C THR A 68 -0.19 3.71 3.34
N ALA A 69 0.17 3.32 2.13
CA ALA A 69 -0.53 2.30 1.36
C ALA A 69 -0.50 0.92 2.05
N LEU A 70 0.62 0.56 2.70
CA LEU A 70 0.73 -0.69 3.47
C LEU A 70 -0.18 -0.67 4.70
N ILE A 71 -0.20 0.44 5.44
CA ILE A 71 -1.10 0.60 6.60
C ILE A 71 -2.56 0.43 6.16
N GLN A 72 -2.98 1.11 5.08
CA GLN A 72 -4.35 0.97 4.55
C GLN A 72 -4.65 -0.46 4.14
N MET A 73 -3.71 -1.11 3.45
CA MET A 73 -3.89 -2.48 2.99
C MET A 73 -4.09 -3.44 4.17
N TYR A 74 -3.23 -3.37 5.20
CA TYR A 74 -3.38 -4.21 6.40
C TYR A 74 -4.70 -3.94 7.14
N MET A 75 -5.07 -2.67 7.32
CA MET A 75 -6.33 -2.28 7.96
C MET A 75 -7.54 -2.84 7.20
N TYR A 76 -7.58 -2.65 5.88
CA TYR A 76 -8.69 -3.13 5.07
C TYR A 76 -8.73 -4.66 4.97
N CYS A 77 -7.59 -5.34 5.00
CA CYS A 77 -7.53 -6.80 5.06
C CYS A 77 -7.82 -7.38 6.46
N GLY A 78 -8.03 -6.54 7.47
CA GLY A 78 -8.40 -6.95 8.83
C GLY A 78 -7.21 -7.34 9.73
N ASP A 79 -5.97 -7.16 9.29
CA ASP A 79 -4.75 -7.43 10.06
C ASP A 79 -4.28 -6.12 10.72
N VAL A 80 -5.11 -5.63 11.66
CA VAL A 80 -4.92 -4.37 12.38
C VAL A 80 -3.60 -4.35 13.15
N THR A 81 -3.23 -5.48 13.76
CA THR A 81 -1.97 -5.64 14.50
C THR A 81 -0.75 -5.31 13.63
N SER A 82 -0.74 -5.74 12.37
CA SER A 82 0.36 -5.42 11.45
C SER A 82 0.37 -3.95 11.05
N ALA A 83 -0.81 -3.34 10.87
CA ALA A 83 -0.92 -1.90 10.61
C ALA A 83 -0.40 -1.07 11.80
N GLU A 84 -0.78 -1.41 13.03
CA GLU A 84 -0.31 -0.75 14.25
C GLU A 84 1.21 -0.85 14.41
N ARG A 85 1.80 -2.02 14.13
CA ARG A 85 3.26 -2.19 14.16
C ARG A 85 3.99 -1.30 13.15
N LEU A 86 3.43 -1.11 11.96
CA LEU A 86 3.99 -0.21 10.96
C LEU A 86 3.91 1.26 11.43
N ILE A 87 2.79 1.61 12.03
CA ILE A 87 2.58 2.94 12.64
C ILE A 87 3.60 3.17 13.76
N GLU A 88 3.72 2.25 14.72
CA GLU A 88 4.65 2.35 15.85
C GLU A 88 6.10 2.51 15.38
N LYS A 89 6.53 1.66 14.44
CA LYS A 89 7.86 1.75 13.83
C LYS A 89 8.11 3.10 13.13
N SER A 90 7.06 3.73 12.60
CA SER A 90 7.16 5.06 11.98
C SER A 90 7.20 6.21 12.99
N MET A 91 6.58 6.07 14.17
CA MET A 91 6.54 7.11 15.19
C MET A 91 7.89 7.37 15.88
N THR A 92 8.82 6.40 15.83
CA THR A 92 10.17 6.54 16.41
C THR A 92 11.11 7.52 15.68
N LYS A 93 10.63 8.24 14.65
CA LYS A 93 11.39 9.27 13.94
C LYS A 93 10.57 10.58 13.88
N ASP A 94 11.04 11.61 14.58
CA ASP A 94 10.44 12.93 14.75
C ASP A 94 9.97 13.60 13.44
N THR A 95 8.66 13.68 13.14
CA THR A 95 8.05 14.83 12.39
C THR A 95 6.51 14.82 12.33
N PRO A 96 5.83 15.99 12.23
CA PRO A 96 4.39 16.18 11.95
C PRO A 96 3.77 15.51 10.71
N MET A 97 4.50 14.63 10.02
CA MET A 97 4.07 13.94 8.79
C MET A 97 2.92 12.96 9.04
N TYR A 98 2.85 12.37 10.24
CA TYR A 98 1.79 11.45 10.66
C TYR A 98 0.40 12.10 10.71
N THR A 99 0.30 13.34 11.20
CA THR A 99 -0.97 14.08 11.24
C THR A 99 -1.45 14.44 9.84
N ALA A 100 -0.54 14.67 8.90
CA ALA A 100 -0.87 14.92 7.50
C ALA A 100 -1.36 13.63 6.79
N ILE A 101 -0.74 12.49 7.07
CA ILE A 101 -1.18 11.16 6.60
C ILE A 101 -2.60 10.89 7.12
N MET A 102 -2.84 10.95 8.43
CA MET A 102 -4.18 10.73 9.00
C MET A 102 -5.23 11.75 8.50
N LYS A 103 -4.87 13.03 8.32
CA LYS A 103 -5.79 14.05 7.77
C LYS A 103 -6.06 13.89 6.27
N GLY A 104 -5.10 13.40 5.49
CA GLY A 104 -5.31 13.04 4.08
C GLY A 104 -6.24 11.84 3.92
N TYR A 105 -6.21 10.89 4.86
CA TYR A 105 -7.09 9.71 4.84
C TYR A 105 -8.57 10.04 5.06
N THR A 106 -8.87 11.14 5.75
CA THR A 106 -10.26 11.59 5.93
C THR A 106 -10.85 12.29 4.72
N PHE A 107 -10.05 12.66 3.72
CA PHE A 107 -10.51 13.45 2.57
C PHE A 107 -10.68 12.69 1.24
N ASP A 108 -10.20 11.44 1.14
CA ASP A 108 -10.29 10.63 -0.09
C ASP A 108 -11.22 9.40 0.04
N LEU A 109 -12.27 9.50 0.86
CA LEU A 109 -13.44 8.59 0.85
C LEU A 109 -14.61 9.20 0.07
#